data_AF-A0A915M4X9-F1
#
_entry.id   AF-A0A915M4X9-F1
#
_cell.length_a   1.000
_cell.length_b   1.000
_cell.length_c   1.000
_cell.angle_alpha   90.00
_cell.angle_beta   90.00
_cell.angle_gamma   90.00
#
_symmetry.space_group_name_H-M   'P 1'
#
loop_
_entity.id
_entity.type
_entity.pdbx_description
1 polymer ?
#
loop_
_entity_poly.entity_id
_entity_poly.type
_entity_poly.pdbx_seq_one_letter_code
_entity_poly.pdbx_strand_id
1 'polypeptide(L)'
;MSEEEYSEEEEVEVDEYVAEQVTKPTEDHAKRSRERIDIQDGEENMTEAGKAMLAAKKRLEEDDAAKLQDYEDRRRLEREREEEELRILKEKQEQRRLQREEEEREQEERRKAEEERRKAEEEERKAKLEAQRKQKEEEKKKRQQMMGGGMPFAVGTPTGGRNFILPEKKKDQSEKFGNIVQAKQEMGMTKDQREEAKKNFVAQVMKQLGDLTSLGGSELKPKVAIFSKYDRQIDRRNFNERKSLYDKVEN
;
A
#
# COMPACT_ATOMS: atom_id res chain seq x y z
N MET A 1 28.88 -50.96 32.99
CA MET A 1 27.42 -50.82 33.00
C MET A 1 27.04 -50.12 31.72
N SER A 2 26.36 -50.87 30.87
CA SER A 2 25.77 -50.53 29.59
C SER A 2 24.30 -50.21 29.83
N GLU A 3 23.80 -49.10 29.32
CA GLU A 3 22.38 -48.75 29.29
C GLU A 3 22.19 -47.92 28.02
N GLU A 4 21.86 -48.55 26.90
CA GLU A 4 20.53 -48.99 26.43
C GLU A 4 19.98 -47.94 25.45
N GLU A 5 20.10 -48.25 24.16
CA GLU A 5 19.45 -47.57 23.05
C GLU A 5 17.94 -47.78 23.15
N TYR A 6 17.14 -46.73 22.92
CA TYR A 6 15.75 -46.88 22.53
C TYR A 6 15.49 -46.12 21.23
N SER A 7 15.30 -46.91 20.19
CA SER A 7 14.78 -46.58 18.88
C SER A 7 13.25 -46.45 18.98
N GLU A 8 12.68 -45.42 18.36
CA GLU A 8 11.28 -45.43 17.95
C GLU A 8 11.18 -44.71 16.60
N GLU A 9 11.38 -45.48 15.54
CA GLU A 9 11.10 -45.12 14.16
C GLU A 9 9.57 -45.19 13.95
N GLU A 10 8.90 -44.05 13.80
CA GLU A 10 7.49 -43.98 13.43
C GLU A 10 7.35 -44.31 11.94
N GLU A 11 6.80 -45.48 11.63
CA GLU A 11 6.55 -45.97 10.28
C GLU A 11 5.59 -45.03 9.53
N VAL A 12 6.09 -44.39 8.47
CA VAL A 12 5.26 -43.66 7.50
C VAL A 12 4.72 -44.67 6.49
N GLU A 13 3.43 -45.00 6.60
CA GLU A 13 2.70 -45.82 5.64
C GLU A 13 2.67 -45.11 4.27
N VAL A 14 3.47 -45.60 3.33
CA VAL A 14 3.51 -45.12 1.94
C VAL A 14 2.44 -45.89 1.16
N ASP A 15 1.28 -45.28 0.98
CA ASP A 15 0.24 -45.83 0.09
C ASP A 15 0.73 -45.83 -1.37
N GLU A 16 1.03 -47.03 -1.86
CA GLU A 16 1.44 -47.33 -3.22
C GLU A 16 0.23 -47.16 -4.17
N TYR A 17 0.25 -46.11 -4.99
CA TYR A 17 -0.73 -45.89 -6.05
C TYR A 17 -0.59 -46.98 -7.13
N VAL A 18 -1.39 -48.05 -7.03
CA VAL A 18 -1.56 -49.03 -8.12
C VAL A 18 -2.44 -48.39 -9.20
N ALA A 19 -1.84 -48.09 -10.35
CA ALA A 19 -2.55 -47.64 -11.53
C ALA A 19 -3.43 -48.77 -12.09
N GLU A 20 -4.72 -48.76 -11.76
CA GLU A 20 -5.71 -49.68 -12.29
C GLU A 20 -5.94 -49.39 -13.79
N GLN A 21 -5.51 -50.33 -14.64
CA GLN A 21 -5.74 -50.34 -16.08
C GLN A 21 -7.25 -50.47 -16.34
N VAL A 22 -7.86 -49.38 -16.79
CA VAL A 22 -9.26 -49.35 -17.26
C VAL A 22 -9.39 -50.22 -18.51
N THR A 23 -9.88 -51.45 -18.35
CA THR A 23 -10.33 -52.27 -19.48
C THR A 23 -11.75 -51.85 -19.86
N LYS A 24 -11.94 -51.48 -21.14
CA LYS A 24 -13.26 -51.11 -21.67
C LYS A 24 -14.18 -52.34 -21.64
N PRO A 25 -15.39 -52.26 -21.07
CA PRO A 25 -16.32 -53.38 -21.11
C PRO A 25 -16.89 -53.52 -22.54
N THR A 26 -16.88 -54.74 -23.05
CA THR A 26 -17.51 -55.12 -24.31
C THR A 26 -19.04 -55.03 -24.20
N GLU A 27 -19.68 -54.60 -25.28
CA GLU A 27 -21.07 -54.10 -25.34
C GLU A 27 -22.18 -55.18 -25.23
N ASP A 28 -21.90 -56.42 -24.82
CA ASP A 28 -22.86 -57.54 -24.97
C ASP A 28 -23.71 -57.90 -23.74
N HIS A 29 -23.72 -57.09 -22.68
CA HIS A 29 -24.57 -57.34 -21.49
C HIS A 29 -25.51 -56.19 -21.10
N ALA A 30 -25.86 -55.31 -22.03
CA ALA A 30 -26.79 -54.20 -21.83
C ALA A 30 -28.29 -54.58 -21.85
N LYS A 31 -28.69 -55.73 -21.26
CA LYS A 31 -30.11 -56.09 -21.07
C LYS A 31 -30.34 -56.81 -19.74
N ARG A 32 -30.12 -56.12 -18.62
CA ARG A 32 -30.90 -56.32 -17.41
C ARG A 32 -31.37 -54.96 -16.92
N SER A 33 -32.62 -54.67 -17.23
CA SER A 33 -33.42 -53.61 -16.63
C SER A 33 -33.30 -53.68 -15.10
N ARG A 34 -32.52 -52.77 -14.51
CA ARG A 34 -32.72 -52.39 -13.12
C ARG A 34 -33.95 -51.48 -13.12
N GLU A 35 -35.11 -52.05 -12.81
CA GLU A 35 -36.26 -51.25 -12.44
C GLU A 35 -35.85 -50.37 -11.26
N ARG A 36 -35.87 -49.04 -11.48
CA ARG A 36 -35.93 -48.09 -10.36
C ARG A 36 -37.26 -48.38 -9.68
N ILE A 37 -37.21 -48.93 -8.48
CA ILE A 37 -38.35 -48.91 -7.58
C ILE A 37 -38.47 -47.45 -7.13
N ASP A 38 -39.38 -46.71 -7.74
CA ASP A 38 -39.77 -45.37 -7.29
C ASP A 38 -40.48 -45.51 -5.93
N ILE A 39 -39.74 -45.28 -4.85
CA ILE A 39 -40.25 -45.24 -3.47
C ILE A 39 -40.93 -43.89 -3.23
N GLN A 40 -41.94 -43.54 -4.03
CA GLN A 40 -42.71 -42.31 -3.85
C GLN A 40 -44.14 -42.58 -3.32
N ASP A 41 -44.64 -43.81 -3.37
CA ASP A 41 -46.04 -44.12 -3.03
C ASP A 41 -46.21 -44.96 -1.75
N GLY A 42 -45.39 -44.70 -0.72
CA GLY A 42 -45.34 -45.53 0.50
C GLY A 42 -45.68 -44.86 1.83
N GLU A 43 -45.82 -43.54 1.93
CA GLU A 43 -45.91 -42.90 3.25
C GLU A 43 -47.25 -43.11 3.96
N GLU A 44 -48.33 -43.34 3.23
CA GLU A 44 -49.69 -43.38 3.79
C GLU A 44 -50.17 -44.79 4.19
N ASN A 45 -49.49 -45.86 3.76
CA ASN A 45 -49.87 -47.27 4.05
C ASN A 45 -48.77 -48.08 4.78
N MET A 46 -47.66 -47.47 5.19
CA MET A 46 -46.60 -48.16 5.94
C MET A 46 -47.00 -48.32 7.41
N THR A 47 -47.01 -49.57 7.90
CA THR A 47 -47.25 -49.98 9.29
C THR A 47 -46.49 -49.08 10.28
N GLU A 48 -47.00 -48.89 11.51
CA GLU A 48 -46.40 -48.03 12.55
C GLU A 48 -44.88 -48.27 12.74
N ALA A 49 -44.43 -49.51 12.57
CA ALA A 49 -43.02 -49.89 12.56
C ALA A 49 -42.20 -49.30 11.39
N GLY A 50 -42.78 -49.23 10.18
CA GLY A 50 -42.17 -48.57 9.02
C GLY A 50 -42.05 -47.06 9.19
N LYS A 51 -43.05 -46.43 9.82
CA LYS A 51 -43.00 -45.00 10.17
C LYS A 51 -41.93 -44.68 11.22
N ALA A 52 -41.76 -45.56 12.21
CA ALA A 52 -40.69 -45.43 13.21
C ALA A 52 -39.28 -45.59 12.60
N MET A 53 -39.10 -46.50 11.64
CA MET A 53 -37.82 -46.64 10.93
C MET A 53 -37.50 -45.44 10.04
N LEU A 54 -38.49 -44.88 9.33
CA LEU A 54 -38.30 -43.65 8.56
C LEU A 54 -37.95 -42.46 9.46
N ALA A 55 -38.59 -42.35 10.63
CA ALA A 55 -38.24 -41.31 11.61
C ALA A 55 -36.83 -41.49 12.19
N ALA A 56 -36.40 -42.72 12.46
CA ALA A 56 -35.04 -43.02 12.91
C ALA A 56 -33.99 -42.70 11.83
N LYS A 57 -34.27 -43.04 10.56
CA LYS A 57 -33.42 -42.69 9.41
C LYS A 57 -33.33 -41.19 9.22
N LYS A 58 -34.46 -40.48 9.35
CA LYS A 58 -34.51 -39.02 9.26
C LYS A 58 -33.70 -38.33 10.37
N ARG A 59 -33.75 -38.83 11.60
CA ARG A 59 -32.90 -38.33 12.70
C ARG A 59 -31.42 -38.54 12.43
N LEU A 60 -31.03 -39.70 11.89
CA LEU A 60 -29.65 -39.96 11.50
C LEU A 60 -29.20 -39.03 10.37
N GLU A 61 -30.05 -38.81 9.37
CA GLU A 61 -29.80 -37.86 8.28
C GLU A 61 -29.69 -36.41 8.77
N GLU A 62 -30.51 -36.00 9.74
CA GLU A 62 -30.43 -34.69 10.39
C GLU A 62 -29.15 -34.54 11.22
N ASP A 63 -28.74 -35.57 11.97
CA ASP A 63 -27.49 -35.57 12.75
C ASP A 63 -26.24 -35.50 11.84
N ASP A 64 -26.26 -36.18 10.70
CA ASP A 64 -25.17 -36.13 9.71
C ASP A 64 -25.16 -34.81 8.93
N ALA A 65 -26.33 -34.24 8.62
CA ALA A 65 -26.44 -32.91 8.03
C ALA A 65 -25.96 -31.81 8.99
N ALA A 66 -26.28 -31.92 10.28
CA ALA A 66 -25.80 -31.00 11.32
C ALA A 66 -24.26 -31.05 11.44
N LYS A 67 -23.65 -32.24 11.43
CA LYS A 67 -22.17 -32.38 11.41
C LYS A 67 -21.53 -31.73 10.18
N LEU A 68 -22.18 -31.82 9.02
CA LEU A 68 -21.71 -31.19 7.79
C LEU A 68 -21.80 -29.66 7.88
N GLN A 69 -22.91 -29.13 8.42
CA GLN A 69 -23.07 -27.70 8.66
C GLN A 69 -22.06 -27.17 9.68
N ASP A 70 -21.82 -27.87 10.79
CA ASP A 70 -20.80 -27.50 11.78
C ASP A 70 -19.38 -27.48 11.18
N TYR A 71 -19.10 -28.31 10.18
CA TYR A 71 -17.84 -28.28 9.44
C TYR A 71 -17.75 -27.08 8.49
N GLU A 72 -18.83 -26.79 7.75
CA GLU A 72 -18.92 -25.62 6.88
C GLU A 72 -18.83 -24.31 7.67
N ASP A 73 -19.49 -24.23 8.81
CA ASP A 73 -19.50 -23.06 9.69
C ASP A 73 -18.15 -22.84 10.34
N ARG A 74 -17.44 -23.90 10.75
CA ARG A 74 -16.04 -23.78 11.19
C ARG A 74 -15.15 -23.21 10.09
N ARG A 75 -15.32 -23.66 8.84
CA ARG A 75 -14.59 -23.14 7.66
C ARG A 75 -15.01 -21.74 7.22
N ARG A 76 -16.23 -21.31 7.52
CA ARG A 76 -16.68 -19.93 7.28
C ARG A 76 -16.12 -19.01 8.36
N LEU A 77 -16.20 -19.42 9.62
CA LEU A 77 -15.71 -18.66 10.75
C LEU A 77 -14.19 -18.45 10.69
N GLU A 78 -13.42 -19.44 10.27
CA GLU A 78 -11.98 -19.29 10.05
C GLU A 78 -11.68 -18.24 8.96
N ARG A 79 -12.38 -18.32 7.82
CA ARG A 79 -12.25 -17.32 6.75
C ARG A 79 -12.71 -15.92 7.16
N GLU A 80 -13.80 -15.82 7.89
CA GLU A 80 -14.33 -14.56 8.38
C GLU A 80 -13.36 -13.92 9.37
N ARG A 81 -12.75 -14.69 10.28
CA ARG A 81 -11.69 -14.21 11.18
C ARG A 81 -10.47 -13.72 10.41
N GLU A 82 -10.00 -14.48 9.41
CA GLU A 82 -8.89 -14.06 8.55
C GLU A 82 -9.22 -12.79 7.76
N GLU A 83 -10.44 -12.69 7.22
CA GLU A 83 -10.91 -11.51 6.49
C GLU A 83 -11.06 -10.29 7.41
N GLU A 84 -11.56 -10.46 8.63
CA GLU A 84 -11.66 -9.40 9.64
C GLU A 84 -10.28 -8.90 10.07
N GLU A 85 -9.32 -9.80 10.33
CA GLU A 85 -7.94 -9.43 10.64
C GLU A 85 -7.30 -8.65 9.47
N LEU A 86 -7.54 -9.08 8.24
CA LEU A 86 -7.09 -8.37 7.04
C LEU A 86 -7.79 -7.02 6.87
N ARG A 87 -9.07 -6.91 7.20
CA ARG A 87 -9.82 -5.63 7.17
C ARG A 87 -9.30 -4.68 8.22
N ILE A 88 -9.11 -5.12 9.47
CA ILE A 88 -8.54 -4.30 10.55
C ILE A 88 -7.13 -3.83 10.17
N LEU A 89 -6.31 -4.70 9.57
CA LEU A 89 -4.97 -4.32 9.13
C LEU A 89 -5.00 -3.28 7.99
N LYS A 90 -5.88 -3.46 7.01
CA LYS A 90 -6.08 -2.52 5.90
C LYS A 90 -6.62 -1.18 6.39
N GLU A 91 -7.66 -1.20 7.22
CA GLU A 91 -8.25 0.00 7.83
C GLU A 91 -7.20 0.74 8.67
N LYS A 92 -6.36 0.04 9.43
CA LYS A 92 -5.26 0.66 10.18
C LYS A 92 -4.18 1.25 9.29
N GLN A 93 -3.86 0.63 8.16
CA GLN A 93 -2.94 1.18 7.18
C GLN A 93 -3.53 2.42 6.48
N GLU A 94 -4.81 2.37 6.16
CA GLU A 94 -5.57 3.45 5.55
C GLU A 94 -5.74 4.62 6.52
N GLN A 95 -6.11 4.39 7.78
CA GLN A 95 -6.14 5.41 8.83
C GLN A 95 -4.77 6.08 9.01
N ARG A 96 -3.67 5.32 8.98
CA ARG A 96 -2.32 5.92 9.00
C ARG A 96 -2.01 6.72 7.75
N ARG A 97 -2.60 6.40 6.60
CA ARG A 97 -2.44 7.20 5.37
C ARG A 97 -3.30 8.45 5.45
N LEU A 98 -4.55 8.32 5.85
CA LEU A 98 -5.49 9.41 6.03
C LEU A 98 -4.98 10.41 7.06
N GLN A 99 -4.47 9.96 8.20
CA GLN A 99 -3.85 10.84 9.20
C GLN A 99 -2.65 11.61 8.63
N ARG A 100 -1.81 10.95 7.81
CA ARG A 100 -0.69 11.63 7.13
C ARG A 100 -1.18 12.63 6.10
N GLU A 101 -2.24 12.30 5.38
CA GLU A 101 -2.85 13.17 4.36
C GLU A 101 -3.57 14.36 5.00
N GLU A 102 -4.26 14.17 6.13
CA GLU A 102 -4.88 15.23 6.91
C GLU A 102 -3.83 16.15 7.54
N GLU A 103 -2.75 15.60 8.11
CA GLU A 103 -1.63 16.40 8.63
C GLU A 103 -0.89 17.16 7.51
N GLU A 104 -0.77 16.59 6.30
CA GLU A 104 -0.19 17.26 5.14
C GLU A 104 -1.12 18.37 4.62
N ARG A 105 -2.43 18.11 4.54
CA ARG A 105 -3.43 19.11 4.16
C ARG A 105 -3.49 20.27 5.16
N GLU A 106 -3.47 19.99 6.46
CA GLU A 106 -3.44 21.03 7.50
C GLU A 106 -2.13 21.85 7.43
N GLN A 107 -1.00 21.20 7.18
CA GLN A 107 0.28 21.90 6.99
C GLN A 107 0.29 22.73 5.71
N GLU A 108 -0.30 22.26 4.61
CA GLU A 108 -0.43 23.01 3.37
C GLU A 108 -1.35 24.21 3.54
N GLU A 109 -2.50 24.05 4.20
CA GLU A 109 -3.40 25.16 4.53
C GLU A 109 -2.74 26.19 5.43
N ARG A 110 -1.99 25.74 6.45
CA ARG A 110 -1.22 26.63 7.32
C ARG A 110 -0.11 27.37 6.57
N ARG A 111 0.60 26.69 5.67
CA ARG A 111 1.62 27.33 4.80
C ARG A 111 1.00 28.32 3.83
N LYS A 112 -0.14 27.97 3.21
CA LYS A 112 -0.86 28.83 2.28
C LYS A 112 -1.41 30.07 2.98
N ALA A 113 -1.95 29.93 4.19
CA ALA A 113 -2.41 31.04 5.01
C ALA A 113 -1.25 31.97 5.43
N GLU A 114 -0.08 31.40 5.76
CA GLU A 114 1.11 32.21 6.09
C GLU A 114 1.70 32.91 4.86
N GLU A 115 1.74 32.25 3.70
CA GLU A 115 2.16 32.86 2.43
C GLU A 115 1.19 33.96 1.99
N GLU A 116 -0.11 33.75 2.15
CA GLU A 116 -1.14 34.76 1.88
C GLU A 116 -1.02 35.95 2.84
N ARG A 117 -0.78 35.72 4.14
CA ARG A 117 -0.53 36.80 5.10
C ARG A 117 0.73 37.58 4.76
N ARG A 118 1.81 36.89 4.39
CA ARG A 118 3.06 37.53 3.97
C ARG A 118 2.88 38.33 2.68
N LYS A 119 2.13 37.80 1.70
CA LYS A 119 1.84 38.50 0.45
C LYS A 119 0.97 39.72 0.68
N ALA A 120 -0.02 39.64 1.57
CA ALA A 120 -0.83 40.78 1.98
C ALA A 120 0.00 41.87 2.69
N GLU A 121 0.92 41.49 3.58
CA GLU A 121 1.84 42.44 4.24
C GLU A 121 2.83 43.08 3.24
N GLU A 122 3.32 42.32 2.26
CA GLU A 122 4.19 42.84 1.18
C GLU A 122 3.42 43.77 0.22
N GLU A 123 2.17 43.45 -0.12
CA GLU A 123 1.29 44.30 -0.91
C GLU A 123 0.91 45.58 -0.16
N GLU A 124 0.64 45.50 1.15
CA GLU A 124 0.35 46.67 1.98
C GLU A 124 1.59 47.58 2.12
N ARG A 125 2.79 47.00 2.27
CA ARG A 125 4.05 47.75 2.31
C ARG A 125 4.33 48.41 0.96
N LYS A 126 4.06 47.72 -0.15
CA LYS A 126 4.20 48.26 -1.51
C LYS A 126 3.19 49.38 -1.76
N ALA A 127 1.93 49.21 -1.35
CA ALA A 127 0.88 50.22 -1.46
C ALA A 127 1.21 51.48 -0.63
N LYS A 128 1.78 51.33 0.58
CA LYS A 128 2.26 52.46 1.39
C LYS A 128 3.41 53.23 0.73
N LEU A 129 4.35 52.53 0.10
CA LEU A 129 5.45 53.15 -0.65
C LEU A 129 4.94 53.88 -1.90
N GLU A 130 3.99 53.30 -2.63
CA GLU A 130 3.37 53.91 -3.80
C GLU A 130 2.53 55.14 -3.42
N ALA A 131 1.76 55.07 -2.33
CA ALA A 131 1.01 56.21 -1.81
C ALA A 131 1.94 57.35 -1.36
N GLN A 132 3.06 57.05 -0.69
CA GLN A 132 4.05 58.06 -0.32
C GLN A 132 4.74 58.66 -1.55
N ARG A 133 5.03 57.85 -2.58
CA ARG A 133 5.59 58.33 -3.85
C ARG A 133 4.60 59.25 -4.58
N LYS A 134 3.32 58.88 -4.62
CA LYS A 134 2.26 59.68 -5.22
C LYS A 134 2.04 61.01 -4.49
N GLN A 135 2.05 61.01 -3.16
CA GLN A 135 2.02 62.26 -2.39
C GLN A 135 3.23 63.16 -2.66
N LYS A 136 4.44 62.59 -2.76
CA LYS A 136 5.65 63.35 -3.12
C LYS A 136 5.59 63.88 -4.55
N GLU A 137 4.98 63.16 -5.49
CA GLU A 137 4.77 63.61 -6.87
C GLU A 137 3.71 64.72 -6.95
N GLU A 138 2.61 64.61 -6.19
CA GLU A 138 1.59 65.66 -6.06
C GLU A 138 2.15 66.90 -5.37
N GLU A 139 2.96 66.75 -4.32
CA GLU A 139 3.65 67.86 -3.64
C GLU A 139 4.72 68.49 -4.53
N LYS A 140 5.51 67.71 -5.26
CA LYS A 140 6.48 68.22 -6.25
C LYS A 140 5.78 68.93 -7.40
N LYS A 141 4.65 68.41 -7.89
CA LYS A 141 3.85 69.05 -8.93
C LYS A 141 3.23 70.36 -8.43
N LYS A 142 2.73 70.38 -7.19
CA LYS A 142 2.23 71.59 -6.52
C LYS A 142 3.33 72.60 -6.26
N ARG A 143 4.52 72.15 -5.84
CA ARG A 143 5.72 72.97 -5.63
C ARG A 143 6.29 73.47 -6.95
N GLN A 144 6.29 72.67 -8.01
CA GLN A 144 6.68 73.07 -9.36
C GLN A 144 5.69 74.08 -9.94
N GLN A 145 4.40 73.93 -9.66
CA GLN A 145 3.40 74.93 -10.02
C GLN A 145 3.61 76.26 -9.27
N MET A 146 4.09 76.21 -8.02
CA MET A 146 4.45 77.41 -7.23
C MET A 146 5.87 77.95 -7.53
N MET A 147 6.80 77.13 -8.03
CA MET A 147 8.21 77.46 -8.31
C MET A 147 8.48 77.65 -9.82
N GLY A 148 7.50 77.41 -10.68
CA GLY A 148 7.53 77.76 -12.11
C GLY A 148 7.46 79.27 -12.38
N GLY A 149 7.49 80.10 -11.33
CA GLY A 149 7.46 81.56 -11.41
C GLY A 149 8.80 82.29 -11.24
N GLY A 150 9.95 81.64 -11.03
CA GLY A 150 11.19 82.41 -10.86
C GLY A 150 12.51 81.66 -10.69
N MET A 151 13.35 81.79 -11.73
CA MET A 151 14.84 81.80 -11.77
C MET A 151 15.70 80.59 -11.33
N PRO A 152 16.69 80.16 -12.15
CA PRO A 152 17.75 79.23 -11.78
C PRO A 152 19.04 79.97 -11.37
N PHE A 153 19.56 79.71 -10.17
CA PHE A 153 20.93 80.08 -9.76
C PHE A 153 21.42 78.97 -8.82
N ALA A 154 22.31 78.05 -9.21
CA ALA A 154 23.75 78.15 -9.45
C ALA A 154 24.56 77.58 -8.27
N VAL A 155 25.62 76.85 -8.63
CA VAL A 155 26.85 76.54 -7.88
C VAL A 155 26.74 75.56 -6.71
N GLY A 156 27.62 74.56 -6.75
CA GLY A 156 27.70 73.46 -5.81
C GLY A 156 28.67 73.65 -4.65
N THR A 157 28.76 72.61 -3.84
CA THR A 157 29.91 72.20 -3.03
C THR A 157 29.56 70.87 -2.35
N PRO A 158 30.43 69.84 -2.39
CA PRO A 158 30.27 68.62 -1.62
C PRO A 158 31.10 68.74 -0.33
N THR A 159 30.44 68.80 0.83
CA THR A 159 31.15 68.92 2.11
C THR A 159 30.46 68.10 3.19
N GLY A 160 31.18 67.13 3.74
CA GLY A 160 30.90 66.59 5.07
C GLY A 160 30.51 65.10 5.13
N GLY A 161 31.45 64.20 4.84
CA GLY A 161 31.36 62.82 5.30
C GLY A 161 31.41 62.75 6.83
N ARG A 162 30.49 62.01 7.44
CA ARG A 162 30.32 61.91 8.90
C ARG A 162 31.37 60.96 9.47
N ASN A 163 32.21 61.44 10.41
CA ASN A 163 33.27 60.67 11.06
C ASN A 163 32.75 59.86 12.27
N PHE A 164 31.90 58.84 12.07
CA PHE A 164 31.57 57.87 13.12
C PHE A 164 31.52 56.45 12.55
N ILE A 165 32.18 55.51 13.25
CA ILE A 165 32.09 54.07 13.01
C ILE A 165 30.96 53.54 13.91
N LEU A 166 29.80 53.19 13.34
CA LEU A 166 28.79 52.44 14.08
C LEU A 166 29.26 50.97 14.17
N PRO A 167 29.38 50.37 15.38
CA PRO A 167 29.51 48.93 15.48
C PRO A 167 28.22 48.28 14.97
N GLU A 168 28.33 47.47 13.92
CA GLU A 168 27.21 46.70 13.40
C GLU A 168 26.70 45.77 14.50
N LYS A 169 25.42 45.93 14.87
CA LYS A 169 24.74 44.99 15.77
C LYS A 169 24.72 43.62 15.08
N LYS A 170 25.44 42.65 15.67
CA LYS A 170 25.45 41.24 15.25
C LYS A 170 24.01 40.72 15.13
N LYS A 171 23.63 40.31 13.92
CA LYS A 171 22.40 39.59 13.59
C LYS A 171 22.52 38.10 13.97
N ASP A 172 22.86 37.79 15.23
CA ASP A 172 23.02 36.38 15.66
C ASP A 172 21.70 35.67 16.00
N GLN A 173 20.56 36.36 15.89
CA GLN A 173 19.24 35.79 16.21
C GLN A 173 18.47 35.26 14.99
N SER A 174 18.83 35.65 13.75
CA SER A 174 18.12 35.16 12.55
C SER A 174 18.63 33.83 12.03
N GLU A 175 19.87 33.46 12.29
CA GLU A 175 20.46 32.20 11.78
C GLU A 175 20.02 30.96 12.58
N LYS A 176 19.64 31.15 13.85
CA LYS A 176 19.21 30.04 14.73
C LYS A 176 17.84 29.47 14.38
N PHE A 177 16.94 30.30 13.86
CA PHE A 177 15.62 29.87 13.41
C PHE A 177 15.62 29.32 11.97
N GLY A 178 16.60 29.67 11.14
CA GLY A 178 16.78 29.09 9.81
C GLY A 178 17.29 27.64 9.85
N ASN A 179 18.25 27.36 10.74
CA ASN A 179 18.90 26.05 10.83
C ASN A 179 17.96 24.91 11.31
N ILE A 180 16.96 25.21 12.15
CA ILE A 180 16.02 24.20 12.68
C ILE A 180 15.01 23.74 11.62
N VAL A 181 14.55 24.65 10.76
CA VAL A 181 13.60 24.35 9.69
C VAL A 181 14.31 23.61 8.55
N GLN A 182 15.55 23.98 8.23
CA GLN A 182 16.41 23.23 7.30
C GLN A 182 16.73 21.82 7.82
N ALA A 183 17.13 21.68 9.09
CA ALA A 183 17.45 20.37 9.67
C ALA A 183 16.24 19.42 9.70
N LYS A 184 15.02 19.91 9.93
CA LYS A 184 13.80 19.07 9.92
C LYS A 184 13.37 18.68 8.50
N GLN A 185 13.69 19.50 7.50
CA GLN A 185 13.49 19.19 6.09
C GLN A 185 14.57 18.23 5.54
N GLU A 186 15.77 18.23 6.13
CA GLU A 186 16.91 17.40 5.72
C GLU A 186 17.04 16.07 6.49
N MET A 187 16.34 15.89 7.62
CA MET A 187 16.38 14.63 8.41
C MET A 187 15.28 13.62 8.08
N GLY A 188 14.30 13.98 7.25
CA GLY A 188 13.44 13.00 6.60
C GLY A 188 14.14 12.49 5.36
N MET A 189 14.59 11.22 5.37
CA MET A 189 15.12 10.52 4.19
C MET A 189 14.28 10.93 2.97
N THR A 190 14.84 11.76 2.09
CA THR A 190 14.05 12.41 1.05
C THR A 190 13.46 11.34 0.13
N LYS A 191 12.32 11.62 -0.50
CA LYS A 191 11.68 10.65 -1.41
C LYS A 191 12.69 10.13 -2.45
N ASP A 192 13.54 11.03 -2.93
CA ASP A 192 14.62 10.73 -3.88
C ASP A 192 15.70 9.84 -3.26
N GLN A 193 16.15 10.10 -2.03
CA GLN A 193 17.11 9.22 -1.32
C GLN A 193 16.54 7.81 -1.08
N ARG A 194 15.23 7.69 -0.81
CA ARG A 194 14.57 6.39 -0.66
C ARG A 194 14.44 5.66 -2.00
N GLU A 195 14.15 6.38 -3.08
CA GLU A 195 14.11 5.81 -4.43
C GLU A 195 15.50 5.40 -4.91
N GLU A 196 16.54 6.18 -4.62
CA GLU A 196 17.93 5.82 -4.88
C GLU A 196 18.36 4.62 -4.04
N ALA A 197 18.01 4.55 -2.75
CA ALA A 197 18.27 3.38 -1.93
C ALA A 197 17.58 2.12 -2.49
N LYS A 198 16.33 2.23 -2.96
CA LYS A 198 15.61 1.13 -3.64
C LYS A 198 16.30 0.73 -4.94
N LYS A 199 16.68 1.69 -5.78
CA LYS A 199 17.41 1.44 -7.04
C LYS A 199 18.75 0.76 -6.78
N ASN A 200 19.50 1.23 -5.79
CA ASN A 200 20.77 0.64 -5.38
C ASN A 200 20.60 -0.78 -4.85
N PHE A 201 19.56 -1.04 -4.05
CA PHE A 201 19.23 -2.38 -3.59
C PHE A 201 18.88 -3.32 -4.75
N VAL A 202 18.03 -2.88 -5.69
CA VAL A 202 17.69 -3.66 -6.88
C VAL A 202 18.94 -3.93 -7.73
N ALA A 203 19.80 -2.94 -7.93
CA ALA A 203 21.05 -3.12 -8.66
C ALA A 203 22.00 -4.11 -7.97
N GLN A 204 22.08 -4.07 -6.65
CA GLN A 204 22.85 -5.04 -5.87
C GLN A 204 22.29 -6.46 -6.02
N VAL A 205 20.97 -6.63 -5.94
CA VAL A 205 20.30 -7.91 -6.16
C VAL A 205 20.54 -8.42 -7.57
N MET A 206 20.39 -7.57 -8.60
CA MET A 206 20.68 -7.93 -9.99
C MET A 206 22.14 -8.37 -10.19
N LYS A 207 23.09 -7.69 -9.52
CA LYS A 207 24.50 -8.10 -9.55
C LYS A 207 24.73 -9.45 -8.89
N GLN A 208 24.00 -9.77 -7.82
CA GLN A 208 24.06 -11.08 -7.15
C GLN A 208 23.45 -12.21 -8.00
N LEU A 209 22.38 -11.91 -8.76
CA LEU A 209 21.78 -12.86 -9.70
C LEU A 209 22.70 -13.19 -10.88
N GLY A 210 23.61 -12.28 -11.23
CA GLY A 210 24.57 -12.47 -12.32
C GLY A 210 23.89 -12.59 -13.68
N ASP A 211 24.65 -13.03 -14.68
CA ASP A 211 24.11 -13.23 -16.03
C ASP A 211 23.49 -14.62 -16.17
N LEU A 212 22.15 -14.67 -16.08
CA LEU A 212 21.35 -15.88 -16.24
C LEU A 212 21.41 -16.46 -17.67
N THR A 213 21.84 -15.68 -18.67
CA THR A 213 21.89 -16.14 -20.07
C THR A 213 23.13 -16.99 -20.36
N SER A 214 24.19 -16.85 -19.56
CA SER A 214 25.42 -17.63 -19.66
C SER A 214 25.34 -18.97 -18.91
N LEU A 215 24.27 -19.23 -18.16
CA LEU A 215 24.10 -20.42 -17.34
C LEU A 215 23.52 -21.59 -18.15
N GLY A 216 24.10 -22.77 -17.98
CA GLY A 216 23.60 -24.00 -18.61
C GLY A 216 22.28 -24.50 -18.01
N GLY A 217 21.56 -25.33 -18.75
CA GLY A 217 20.25 -25.87 -18.33
C GLY A 217 20.27 -26.69 -17.02
N SER A 218 21.41 -27.29 -16.66
CA SER A 218 21.60 -28.00 -15.38
C SER A 218 21.58 -27.04 -14.17
N GLU A 219 22.14 -25.84 -14.32
CA GLU A 219 22.22 -24.83 -13.25
C GLU A 219 20.98 -23.93 -13.20
N LEU A 220 20.28 -23.77 -14.32
CA LEU A 220 19.04 -22.99 -14.39
C LEU A 220 17.85 -23.69 -13.74
N LYS A 221 17.65 -24.99 -13.97
CA LYS A 221 16.53 -25.77 -13.43
C LYS A 221 16.31 -25.60 -11.92
N PRO A 222 17.30 -25.78 -11.04
CA PRO A 222 17.11 -25.60 -9.61
C PRO A 222 16.80 -24.14 -9.23
N LYS A 223 17.44 -23.16 -9.89
CA LYS A 223 17.19 -21.74 -9.66
C LYS A 223 15.75 -21.36 -10.04
N VAL A 224 15.25 -21.82 -11.19
CA VAL A 224 13.86 -21.61 -11.63
C VAL A 224 12.87 -22.19 -10.63
N ALA A 225 13.12 -23.39 -10.10
CA ALA A 225 12.26 -23.99 -9.09
C ALA A 225 12.20 -23.16 -7.79
N ILE A 226 13.34 -22.65 -7.33
CA ILE A 226 13.45 -21.80 -6.14
C ILE A 226 12.69 -20.47 -6.35
N PHE A 227 12.94 -19.76 -7.45
CA PHE A 227 12.26 -18.50 -7.75
C PHE A 227 10.75 -18.70 -7.92
N SER A 228 10.32 -19.76 -8.60
CA SER A 228 8.90 -20.10 -8.74
C SER A 228 8.22 -20.41 -7.39
N LYS A 229 8.94 -21.00 -6.43
CA LYS A 229 8.43 -21.22 -5.07
C LYS A 229 8.30 -19.88 -4.33
N TYR A 230 9.33 -19.05 -4.38
CA TYR A 230 9.34 -17.74 -3.72
C TYR A 230 8.23 -16.83 -4.28
N ASP A 231 8.10 -16.76 -5.61
CA ASP A 231 7.04 -16.01 -6.28
C ASP A 231 5.66 -16.44 -5.80
N ARG A 232 5.37 -17.74 -5.70
CA ARG A 232 4.08 -18.23 -5.18
C ARG A 232 3.83 -17.88 -3.72
N GLN A 233 4.87 -17.75 -2.89
CA GLN A 233 4.72 -17.39 -1.48
C GLN A 233 4.48 -15.90 -1.27
N ILE A 234 5.11 -15.05 -2.08
CA ILE A 234 4.95 -13.59 -2.01
C ILE A 234 3.75 -13.09 -2.82
N ASP A 235 3.32 -13.85 -3.82
CA ASP A 235 2.22 -13.47 -4.71
C ASP A 235 0.89 -13.51 -3.96
N ARG A 236 0.32 -12.33 -3.73
CA ARG A 236 -0.98 -12.13 -3.10
C ARG A 236 -2.12 -12.02 -4.12
N ARG A 237 -1.83 -12.16 -5.41
CA ARG A 237 -2.82 -12.04 -6.49
C ARG A 237 -3.70 -13.29 -6.56
N ASN A 238 -4.97 -13.08 -6.90
CA ASN A 238 -5.91 -14.19 -7.09
C ASN A 238 -5.64 -14.92 -8.42
N PHE A 239 -6.19 -16.13 -8.57
CA PHE A 239 -5.96 -16.95 -9.76
C PHE A 239 -6.21 -16.19 -11.07
N ASN A 240 -7.32 -15.45 -11.16
CA ASN A 240 -7.67 -14.67 -12.35
C ASN A 240 -6.66 -13.54 -12.63
N GLU A 241 -6.16 -12.87 -11.60
CA GLU A 241 -5.16 -11.81 -11.74
C GLU A 241 -3.82 -12.39 -12.20
N ARG A 242 -3.39 -13.51 -11.61
CA ARG A 242 -2.17 -14.21 -12.02
C ARG A 242 -2.28 -14.71 -13.46
N LYS A 243 -3.42 -15.31 -13.82
CA LYS A 243 -3.71 -15.77 -15.19
C LYS A 243 -3.64 -14.61 -16.20
N SER A 244 -4.21 -13.44 -15.84
CA SER A 244 -4.22 -12.26 -16.70
C SER A 244 -2.84 -11.71 -17.06
N LEU A 245 -1.77 -12.06 -16.31
CA LEU A 245 -0.41 -11.63 -16.62
C LEU A 245 0.21 -12.41 -17.76
N TYR A 246 -0.16 -13.68 -17.88
CA TYR A 246 0.37 -14.59 -18.90
C TYR A 246 -0.53 -14.63 -20.14
N ASP A 247 -1.84 -14.48 -19.96
CA ASP A 247 -2.81 -14.41 -21.06
C ASP A 247 -2.63 -13.15 -21.94
N LYS A 248 -1.97 -12.09 -21.44
CA LYS A 248 -1.73 -10.84 -22.20
C LYS A 248 -0.50 -10.88 -23.11
N VAL A 249 0.24 -11.99 -23.13
CA VAL A 249 1.51 -12.11 -23.87
C VAL A 249 1.31 -12.64 -25.31
N GLU A 250 0.08 -12.98 -25.70
CA GLU A 250 -0.28 -13.27 -27.09
C GLU A 250 -0.72 -12.00 -27.83
N ASN A 251 0.25 -11.20 -28.28
CA ASN A 251 0.13 -10.27 -29.43
C ASN A 251 1.52 -9.92 -29.98
#